data_AF-A0A2W4JYW6-F1
#
_entry.id   AF-A0A2W4JYW6-F1
#
_cell.length_a   1.000
_cell.length_b   1.000
_cell.length_c   1.000
_cell.angle_alpha   90.00
_cell.angle_beta   90.00
_cell.angle_gamma   90.00
#
_symmetry.space_group_name_H-M   'P 1'
#
loop_
_entity.id
_entity.type
_entity.pdbx_description
1 polymer ?
#
loop_
_entity_poly.entity_id
_entity_poly.type
_entity_poly.pdbx_seq_one_letter_code
_entity_poly.pdbx_strand_id
1 'polypeptide(L)'
;MEDVPNPYIHSNNAKQLELKKDLQEAEAEYRRAVQAADSLPRAEYMRDFNTALDRSRNGVSPANKHLPEDALPELLSAYRELLALPFLTRTQLAGFYARHNALPEAKEVIEQALAIEAETMGCAGNHPEAERRALELLRNISDILGPANAEELFLAHFDKLDVNKNGFVDEAELKRAQLDLTVPPEAQSMIRYLLYHYFAVEKASNDEFGEEISGLSKADVRNFQKAAKSNWKRLKE
;
A
#
# COMPACT_ATOMS: atom_id res chain seq x y z
N MET A 1 -10.32 -9.02 33.81
CA MET A 1 -10.23 -8.63 32.39
C MET A 1 -8.88 -7.99 32.24
N GLU A 2 -8.00 -8.59 31.45
CA GLU A 2 -6.75 -7.93 31.06
C GLU A 2 -7.12 -6.69 30.26
N ASP A 3 -6.40 -5.59 30.48
CA ASP A 3 -6.64 -4.32 29.81
C ASP A 3 -6.29 -4.49 28.32
N VAL A 4 -7.29 -4.43 27.44
CA VAL A 4 -7.08 -4.59 26.00
C VAL A 4 -6.31 -3.37 25.51
N PRO A 5 -5.09 -3.53 24.94
CA PRO A 5 -4.27 -2.41 24.53
C PRO A 5 -5.01 -1.56 23.50
N ASN A 6 -4.99 -0.23 23.67
CA ASN A 6 -5.68 0.69 22.78
C ASN A 6 -4.82 1.03 21.56
N PRO A 7 -5.24 0.67 20.32
CA PRO A 7 -4.47 0.90 19.10
C PRO A 7 -4.14 2.38 18.85
N TYR A 8 -5.04 3.29 19.24
CA TYR A 8 -4.84 4.73 19.02
C TYR A 8 -3.70 5.31 19.87
N ILE A 9 -3.49 4.78 21.08
CA ILE A 9 -2.38 5.21 21.95
C ILE A 9 -1.05 4.87 21.27
N HIS A 10 -0.92 3.63 20.79
CA HIS A 10 0.27 3.17 20.07
C HIS A 10 0.50 3.96 18.77
N SER A 11 -0.53 4.17 17.95
CA SER A 11 -0.43 4.98 16.73
C SER A 11 0.00 6.43 17.01
N ASN A 12 -0.46 7.04 18.11
CA ASN A 12 -0.08 8.40 18.47
C ASN A 12 1.35 8.46 19.02
N ASN A 13 1.75 7.50 19.85
CA ASN A 13 3.12 7.38 20.34
C ASN A 13 4.11 7.19 19.18
N ALA A 14 3.78 6.31 18.23
CA ALA A 14 4.57 6.08 17.03
C ALA A 14 4.82 7.38 16.23
N LYS A 15 3.77 8.20 16.01
CA LYS A 15 3.91 9.50 15.36
C LYS A 15 4.82 10.45 16.14
N GLN A 16 4.71 10.49 17.46
CA GLN A 16 5.58 11.34 18.29
C GLN A 16 7.04 10.89 18.25
N LEU A 17 7.30 9.58 18.22
CA LEU A 17 8.64 9.01 18.08
C LEU A 17 9.21 9.28 16.68
N GLU A 18 8.40 9.16 15.63
CA GLU A 18 8.78 9.51 14.25
C GLU A 18 9.18 10.98 14.16
N LEU A 19 8.42 11.90 14.77
CA LEU A 19 8.75 13.33 14.84
C LEU A 19 10.07 13.60 15.59
N LYS A 20 10.40 12.79 16.60
CA LYS A 20 11.67 12.83 17.33
C LYS A 20 12.83 12.15 16.59
N LYS A 21 12.57 11.58 15.40
CA LYS A 21 13.51 10.79 14.59
C LYS A 21 13.99 9.49 15.27
N ASP A 22 13.23 9.00 16.24
CA ASP A 22 13.47 7.68 16.83
C ASP A 22 12.74 6.61 16.01
N LEU A 23 13.34 6.26 14.87
CA LEU A 23 12.67 5.44 13.86
C LEU A 23 12.42 4.00 14.31
N GLN A 24 13.33 3.43 15.11
CA GLN A 24 13.20 2.06 15.61
C GLN A 24 12.05 1.94 16.62
N GLU A 25 11.98 2.85 17.59
CA GLU A 25 10.88 2.90 18.55
C GLU A 25 9.56 3.26 17.87
N ALA A 26 9.58 4.16 16.87
CA ALA A 26 8.38 4.50 16.10
C ALA A 26 7.82 3.29 15.35
N GLU A 27 8.68 2.51 14.70
CA GLU A 27 8.28 1.26 14.04
C GLU A 27 7.70 0.26 15.03
N ALA A 28 8.35 0.07 16.18
CA ALA A 28 7.87 -0.82 17.23
C ALA A 28 6.48 -0.42 17.74
N GLU A 29 6.22 0.87 17.94
CA GLU A 29 4.91 1.38 18.33
C GLU A 29 3.85 1.21 17.22
N TYR A 30 4.19 1.42 15.94
CA TYR A 30 3.26 1.13 14.85
C TYR A 30 2.91 -0.38 14.80
N ARG A 31 3.87 -1.27 15.01
CA ARG A 31 3.62 -2.72 15.08
C ARG A 31 2.75 -3.08 16.28
N ARG A 32 2.96 -2.46 17.44
CA ARG A 32 2.08 -2.62 18.62
C ARG A 32 0.66 -2.13 18.33
N ALA A 33 0.48 -1.05 17.58
CA ALA A 33 -0.84 -0.57 17.16
C ALA A 33 -1.58 -1.60 16.30
N VAL A 34 -0.88 -2.24 15.35
CA VAL A 34 -1.44 -3.33 14.53
C VAL A 34 -1.83 -4.53 15.40
N GLN A 35 -0.94 -4.99 16.28
CA GLN A 35 -1.20 -6.10 17.20
C GLN A 35 -2.40 -5.82 18.11
N ALA A 36 -2.48 -4.61 18.67
CA ALA A 36 -3.59 -4.16 19.47
C ALA A 36 -4.92 -4.20 18.68
N ALA A 37 -4.91 -3.70 17.44
CA ALA A 37 -6.10 -3.70 16.58
C ALA A 37 -6.56 -5.12 16.21
N ASP A 38 -5.62 -6.03 15.97
CA ASP A 38 -5.92 -7.43 15.67
C ASP A 38 -6.45 -8.19 16.88
N SER A 39 -6.02 -7.82 18.09
CA SER A 39 -6.44 -8.43 19.36
C SER A 39 -7.87 -8.05 19.79
N LEU A 40 -8.49 -7.08 19.11
CA LEU A 40 -9.86 -6.67 19.39
C LEU A 40 -10.83 -7.86 19.19
N PRO A 41 -11.77 -8.10 20.13
CA PRO A 41 -12.73 -9.19 20.04
C PRO A 41 -13.84 -8.88 19.03
N ARG A 42 -13.47 -8.76 17.74
CA ARG A 42 -14.35 -8.35 16.63
C ARG A 42 -15.62 -9.18 16.53
N ALA A 43 -15.54 -10.48 16.78
CA ALA A 43 -16.71 -11.37 16.76
C ALA A 43 -17.72 -11.03 17.88
N GLU A 44 -17.23 -10.70 19.06
CA GLU A 44 -18.07 -10.31 20.20
C GLU A 44 -18.71 -8.95 19.96
N TYR A 45 -17.90 -8.00 19.50
CA TYR A 45 -18.35 -6.69 19.05
C TYR A 45 -19.44 -6.81 17.97
N MET A 46 -19.29 -7.71 16.98
CA MET A 46 -20.29 -7.89 15.91
C MET A 46 -21.60 -8.43 16.45
N ARG A 47 -21.52 -9.40 17.36
CA ARG A 47 -22.68 -10.00 18.01
C ARG A 47 -23.42 -8.97 18.87
N ASP A 48 -22.70 -8.17 19.65
CA ASP A 48 -23.29 -7.17 20.54
C ASP A 48 -23.94 -6.05 19.73
N PHE A 49 -23.30 -5.63 18.64
CA PHE A 49 -23.84 -4.67 17.69
C PHE A 49 -25.10 -5.17 16.99
N ASN A 50 -25.10 -6.41 16.48
CA ASN A 50 -26.30 -7.01 15.89
C ASN A 50 -27.44 -7.12 16.90
N THR A 51 -27.12 -7.48 18.15
CA THR A 51 -28.10 -7.52 19.25
C THR A 51 -28.68 -6.13 19.51
N ALA A 52 -27.86 -5.08 19.50
CA ALA A 52 -28.31 -3.70 19.66
C ALA A 52 -29.19 -3.23 18.49
N LEU A 53 -28.82 -3.58 17.25
CA LEU A 53 -29.63 -3.32 16.05
C LEU A 53 -30.99 -4.01 16.11
N ASP A 54 -31.03 -5.29 16.49
CA ASP A 54 -32.27 -6.06 16.57
C ASP A 54 -33.21 -5.51 17.64
N ARG A 55 -32.67 -5.08 18.79
CA ARG A 55 -33.45 -4.39 19.83
C ARG A 55 -34.02 -3.06 19.32
N SER A 56 -33.23 -2.29 18.58
CA SER A 56 -33.67 -1.02 17.98
C SER A 56 -34.76 -1.22 16.93
N ARG A 57 -34.64 -2.23 16.07
CA ARG A 57 -35.62 -2.55 15.01
C ARG A 57 -36.94 -3.11 15.53
N ASN A 58 -36.87 -4.00 16.53
CA ASN A 58 -38.05 -4.72 17.02
C ASN A 58 -38.83 -3.96 18.11
N GLY A 59 -38.41 -2.75 18.48
CA GLY A 59 -39.09 -1.94 19.50
C GLY A 59 -39.15 -2.58 20.89
N VAL A 60 -38.36 -3.63 21.14
CA VAL A 60 -38.30 -4.34 22.42
C VAL A 60 -37.45 -3.53 23.38
N SER A 61 -38.02 -2.44 23.90
CA SER A 61 -37.45 -1.69 25.00
C SER A 61 -37.93 -2.32 26.32
N PRO A 62 -37.07 -2.96 27.13
CA PRO A 62 -37.45 -3.36 28.46
C PRO A 62 -37.59 -2.08 29.30
N ALA A 63 -38.82 -1.58 29.41
CA ALA A 63 -39.28 -0.55 30.35
C ALA A 63 -38.38 0.70 30.49
N ASN A 64 -38.82 1.81 29.88
CA ASN A 64 -38.37 3.18 30.15
C ASN A 64 -36.87 3.46 29.97
N LYS A 65 -36.47 3.68 28.71
CA LYS A 65 -35.59 4.79 28.29
C LYS A 65 -35.68 4.87 26.77
N HIS A 66 -36.29 5.92 26.25
CA HIS A 66 -36.15 6.26 24.82
C HIS A 66 -34.65 6.38 24.53
N LEU A 67 -34.09 5.48 23.72
CA LEU A 67 -32.83 5.81 23.08
C LEU A 67 -33.11 7.05 22.22
N PRO A 68 -32.28 8.11 22.31
CA PRO A 68 -32.38 9.24 21.39
C PRO A 68 -32.43 8.73 19.95
N GLU A 69 -33.25 9.34 19.08
CA GLU A 69 -33.33 8.96 17.66
C GLU A 69 -31.95 9.01 16.96
N ASP A 70 -31.03 9.85 17.49
CA ASP A 70 -29.67 10.02 17.00
C ASP A 70 -28.66 8.95 17.49
N ALA A 71 -29.03 8.09 18.46
CA ALA A 71 -28.09 7.15 19.07
C ALA A 71 -27.72 5.96 18.16
N LEU A 72 -28.59 5.60 17.20
CA LEU A 72 -28.34 4.47 16.31
C LEU A 72 -27.29 4.79 15.22
N PRO A 73 -27.37 5.94 14.51
CA PRO A 73 -26.30 6.38 13.61
C PRO A 73 -24.93 6.54 14.30
N GLU A 74 -24.90 7.08 15.53
CA GLU A 74 -23.65 7.22 16.30
C GLU A 74 -23.05 5.86 16.66
N LEU A 75 -23.89 4.92 17.13
CA LEU A 75 -23.46 3.55 17.42
C LEU A 75 -22.94 2.85 16.15
N LEU A 76 -23.64 3.01 15.02
CA LEU A 76 -23.20 2.52 13.72
C LEU A 76 -21.84 3.08 13.31
N SER A 77 -21.62 4.38 13.52
CA SER A 77 -20.35 5.04 13.21
C SER A 77 -19.21 4.51 14.07
N ALA A 78 -19.38 4.51 15.39
CA ALA A 78 -18.37 4.04 16.33
C ALA A 78 -18.00 2.57 16.09
N TYR A 79 -19.00 1.75 15.77
CA TYR A 79 -18.80 0.35 15.48
C TYR A 79 -18.01 0.11 14.18
N ARG A 80 -18.31 0.88 13.14
CA ARG A 80 -17.57 0.81 11.87
C ARG A 80 -16.13 1.29 12.02
N GLU A 81 -15.90 2.34 12.80
CA GLU A 81 -14.53 2.80 13.12
C GLU A 81 -13.72 1.71 13.82
N LEU A 82 -14.33 1.03 14.80
CA LEU A 82 -13.71 -0.08 15.52
C LEU A 82 -13.31 -1.24 14.58
N LEU A 83 -14.18 -1.59 13.63
CA LEU A 83 -13.90 -2.62 12.64
C LEU A 83 -12.85 -2.22 11.62
N ALA A 84 -12.72 -0.92 11.32
CA ALA A 84 -11.73 -0.39 10.39
C ALA A 84 -10.32 -0.31 10.99
N LEU A 85 -10.15 -0.46 12.31
CA LEU A 85 -8.86 -0.31 12.98
C LEU A 85 -7.73 -1.20 12.42
N PRO A 86 -7.93 -2.50 12.15
CA PRO A 86 -6.89 -3.34 11.56
C PRO A 86 -6.43 -2.87 10.18
N PHE A 87 -7.34 -2.32 9.37
CA PHE A 87 -7.04 -1.72 8.07
C PHE A 87 -6.27 -0.40 8.23
N LEU A 88 -6.76 0.50 9.09
CA LEU A 88 -6.19 1.83 9.29
C LEU A 88 -4.78 1.76 9.90
N THR A 89 -4.56 0.89 10.89
CA THR A 89 -3.25 0.73 11.55
C THR A 89 -2.19 0.18 10.60
N ARG A 90 -2.54 -0.82 9.76
CA ARG A 90 -1.64 -1.31 8.70
C ARG A 90 -1.37 -0.26 7.63
N THR A 91 -2.39 0.49 7.21
CA THR A 91 -2.20 1.61 6.26
C THR A 91 -1.23 2.65 6.82
N GLN A 92 -1.30 2.95 8.13
CA GLN A 92 -0.35 3.85 8.80
C GLN A 92 1.07 3.28 8.82
N LEU A 93 1.24 2.01 9.17
CA LEU A 93 2.54 1.32 9.19
C LEU A 93 3.15 1.23 7.77
N ALA A 94 2.36 0.91 6.75
CA ALA A 94 2.80 0.93 5.37
C ALA A 94 3.26 2.33 4.94
N GLY A 95 2.50 3.37 5.31
CA GLY A 95 2.88 4.75 5.06
C GLY A 95 4.19 5.14 5.76
N PHE A 96 4.42 4.66 6.99
CA PHE A 96 5.68 4.83 7.70
C PHE A 96 6.84 4.20 6.92
N TYR A 97 6.73 2.92 6.54
CA TYR A 97 7.76 2.25 5.74
C TYR A 97 8.05 2.96 4.42
N ALA A 98 7.01 3.43 3.72
CA ALA A 98 7.17 4.16 2.46
C ALA A 98 7.95 5.47 2.64
N ARG A 99 7.68 6.25 3.70
CA ARG A 99 8.41 7.50 4.00
C ARG A 99 9.88 7.27 4.32
N HIS A 100 10.22 6.11 4.86
CA HIS A 100 11.59 5.74 5.25
C HIS A 100 12.26 4.78 4.25
N ASN A 101 11.78 4.75 3.01
CA ASN A 101 12.34 3.99 1.89
C ASN A 101 12.38 2.45 2.09
N ALA A 102 11.57 1.92 3.01
CA ALA A 102 11.34 0.49 3.20
C ALA A 102 10.17 0.02 2.29
N LEU A 103 10.32 0.23 0.98
CA LEU A 103 9.23 0.07 0.02
C LEU A 103 8.67 -1.37 -0.09
N PRO A 104 9.47 -2.44 -0.05
CA PRO A 104 8.98 -3.82 -0.01
C PRO A 104 8.13 -4.12 1.22
N GLU A 105 8.55 -3.70 2.41
CA GLU A 105 7.76 -3.84 3.64
C GLU A 105 6.49 -3.00 3.56
N ALA A 106 6.57 -1.79 3.01
CA ALA A 106 5.40 -0.95 2.76
C ALA A 106 4.38 -1.65 1.84
N LYS A 107 4.87 -2.30 0.77
CA LYS A 107 4.04 -3.08 -0.16
C LYS A 107 3.36 -4.24 0.54
N GLU A 108 4.12 -5.05 1.28
CA GLU A 108 3.59 -6.21 1.99
C GLU A 108 2.49 -5.80 2.98
N VAL A 109 2.73 -4.75 3.78
CA VAL A 109 1.77 -4.31 4.79
C VAL A 109 0.52 -3.68 4.16
N ILE A 110 0.64 -2.93 3.06
CA ILE A 110 -0.55 -2.34 2.42
C ILE A 110 -1.40 -3.40 1.70
N GLU A 111 -0.78 -4.44 1.13
CA GLU A 111 -1.49 -5.60 0.57
C GLU A 111 -2.25 -6.35 1.68
N GLN A 112 -1.64 -6.54 2.85
CA GLN A 112 -2.33 -7.10 4.02
C GLN A 112 -3.51 -6.24 4.47
N ALA A 113 -3.37 -4.90 4.46
CA ALA A 113 -4.46 -3.99 4.79
C ALA A 113 -5.65 -4.18 3.83
N LEU A 114 -5.40 -4.16 2.52
CA LEU A 114 -6.43 -4.30 1.50
C LEU A 114 -7.09 -5.68 1.51
N ALA A 115 -6.35 -6.74 1.87
CA ALA A 115 -6.93 -8.08 2.06
C ALA A 115 -7.95 -8.10 3.20
N ILE A 116 -7.65 -7.45 4.32
CA ILE A 116 -8.59 -7.32 5.46
C ILE A 116 -9.83 -6.54 5.02
N GLU A 117 -9.65 -5.43 4.30
CA GLU A 117 -10.79 -4.63 3.82
C GLU A 117 -11.72 -5.47 2.96
N ALA A 118 -11.17 -6.29 2.04
CA ALA A 118 -11.94 -7.18 1.18
C ALA A 118 -12.73 -8.24 1.95
N GLU A 119 -12.18 -8.77 3.05
CA GLU A 119 -12.90 -9.67 3.95
C GLU A 119 -14.02 -8.95 4.73
N THR A 120 -13.82 -7.68 5.07
CA THR A 120 -14.77 -6.87 5.85
C THR A 120 -15.76 -6.04 5.01
N MET A 121 -15.64 -6.05 3.67
CA MET A 121 -16.44 -5.24 2.73
C MET A 121 -17.96 -5.49 2.79
N GLY A 122 -18.43 -6.52 3.50
CA GLY A 122 -19.85 -6.69 3.86
C GLY A 122 -20.34 -5.80 5.01
N CYS A 123 -19.45 -5.18 5.78
CA CYS A 123 -19.76 -4.45 7.03
C CYS A 123 -19.13 -3.03 7.12
N ALA A 124 -18.03 -2.76 6.41
CA ALA A 124 -17.13 -1.64 6.68
C ALA A 124 -17.07 -0.52 5.61
N GLY A 125 -18.12 -0.34 4.80
CA GLY A 125 -18.16 0.68 3.71
C GLY A 125 -18.15 2.17 4.12
N ASN A 126 -17.33 2.58 5.09
CA ASN A 126 -17.34 3.93 5.68
C ASN A 126 -16.04 4.71 5.56
N HIS A 127 -14.98 4.16 4.95
CA HIS A 127 -13.75 4.91 4.71
C HIS A 127 -13.29 4.89 3.25
N PRO A 128 -14.15 5.30 2.29
CA PRO A 128 -13.79 5.32 0.86
C PRO A 128 -12.55 6.19 0.59
N GLU A 129 -12.34 7.24 1.40
CA GLU A 129 -11.13 8.04 1.30
C GLU A 129 -9.86 7.31 1.76
N ALA A 130 -9.95 6.51 2.82
CA ALA A 130 -8.81 5.76 3.35
C ALA A 130 -8.46 4.59 2.41
N GLU A 131 -9.45 3.89 1.88
CA GLU A 131 -9.29 2.87 0.84
C GLU A 131 -8.64 3.46 -0.41
N ARG A 132 -9.17 4.58 -0.92
CA ARG A 132 -8.57 5.27 -2.07
C ARG A 132 -7.10 5.62 -1.81
N ARG A 133 -6.77 6.16 -0.64
CA ARG A 133 -5.38 6.47 -0.26
C ARG A 133 -4.50 5.22 -0.17
N ALA A 134 -5.03 4.10 0.34
CA ALA A 134 -4.31 2.83 0.40
C ALA A 134 -4.02 2.27 -1.00
N LEU A 135 -5.00 2.32 -1.90
CA LEU A 135 -4.83 1.92 -3.31
C LEU A 135 -3.85 2.83 -4.05
N GLU A 136 -3.91 4.15 -3.83
CA GLU A 136 -2.94 5.10 -4.37
C GLU A 136 -1.52 4.82 -3.84
N LEU A 137 -1.38 4.52 -2.54
CA LEU A 137 -0.10 4.15 -1.94
C LEU A 137 0.45 2.86 -2.55
N LEU A 138 -0.36 1.80 -2.65
CA LEU A 138 0.04 0.54 -3.28
C LEU A 138 0.45 0.73 -4.74
N ARG A 139 -0.30 1.52 -5.51
CA ARG A 139 0.04 1.84 -6.90
C ARG A 139 1.39 2.52 -6.98
N ASN A 140 1.60 3.57 -6.19
CA ASN A 140 2.86 4.32 -6.20
C ASN A 140 4.04 3.44 -5.79
N ILE A 141 3.89 2.62 -4.74
CA ILE A 141 4.94 1.67 -4.31
C ILE A 141 5.23 0.65 -5.42
N SER A 142 4.18 0.13 -6.07
CA SER A 142 4.32 -0.85 -7.16
C SER A 142 5.00 -0.26 -8.39
N ASP A 143 4.74 1.00 -8.70
CA ASP A 143 5.42 1.71 -9.78
C ASP A 143 6.90 1.93 -9.45
N ILE A 144 7.24 2.19 -8.18
CA ILE A 144 8.66 2.36 -7.76
C ILE A 144 9.40 1.03 -7.72
N LEU A 145 8.79 -0.04 -7.20
CA LEU A 145 9.45 -1.35 -7.10
C LEU A 145 9.48 -2.11 -8.43
N GLY A 146 8.48 -1.86 -9.27
CA GLY A 146 8.27 -2.59 -10.51
C GLY A 146 7.89 -4.06 -10.30
N PRO A 147 7.64 -4.78 -11.41
CA PRO A 147 7.44 -6.21 -11.36
C PRO A 147 8.77 -6.94 -11.12
N ALA A 148 8.74 -8.05 -10.37
CA ALA A 148 9.93 -8.83 -10.04
C ALA A 148 10.70 -9.34 -11.28
N ASN A 149 9.98 -9.52 -12.39
CA ASN A 149 10.48 -9.96 -13.69
C ASN A 149 10.56 -8.82 -14.73
N ALA A 150 10.79 -7.56 -14.30
CA ALA A 150 10.82 -6.44 -15.25
C ALA A 150 11.85 -6.60 -16.40
N GLU A 151 13.03 -7.20 -16.18
CA GLU A 151 13.98 -7.50 -17.27
C GLU A 151 13.36 -8.45 -18.30
N GLU A 152 12.74 -9.54 -17.86
CA GLU A 152 12.12 -10.53 -18.76
C GLU A 152 10.97 -9.90 -19.57
N LEU A 153 10.13 -9.11 -18.91
CA LEU A 153 9.04 -8.37 -19.56
C LEU A 153 9.58 -7.35 -20.56
N PHE A 154 10.62 -6.60 -20.21
CA PHE A 154 11.25 -5.65 -21.10
C PHE A 154 11.82 -6.34 -22.34
N LEU A 155 12.56 -7.44 -22.15
CA LEU A 155 13.13 -8.22 -23.26
C LEU A 155 12.05 -8.81 -24.17
N ALA A 156 10.97 -9.33 -23.61
CA ALA A 156 9.85 -9.90 -24.37
C ALA A 156 9.09 -8.85 -25.20
N HIS A 157 9.07 -7.60 -24.74
CA HIS A 157 8.37 -6.50 -25.40
C HIS A 157 9.29 -5.50 -26.11
N PHE A 158 10.61 -5.71 -26.09
CA PHE A 158 11.60 -4.76 -26.59
C PHE A 158 11.30 -4.32 -28.02
N ASP A 159 11.10 -5.29 -28.92
CA ASP A 159 10.83 -4.99 -30.33
C ASP A 159 9.46 -4.31 -30.55
N LYS A 160 8.55 -4.33 -29.57
CA LYS A 160 7.32 -3.55 -29.63
C LYS A 160 7.53 -2.11 -29.11
N LEU A 161 8.42 -1.94 -28.13
CA LEU A 161 8.72 -0.67 -27.49
C LEU A 161 9.67 0.20 -28.33
N ASP A 162 10.70 -0.40 -28.93
CA ASP A 162 11.63 0.24 -29.86
C ASP A 162 10.93 0.40 -31.22
N VAL A 163 10.21 1.51 -31.37
CA VAL A 163 9.38 1.82 -32.55
C VAL A 163 10.25 2.26 -33.71
N ASN A 164 11.29 3.04 -33.44
CA ASN A 164 12.19 3.58 -34.46
C ASN A 164 13.27 2.59 -34.93
N LYS A 165 13.43 1.45 -34.25
CA LYS A 165 14.37 0.37 -34.55
C LYS A 165 15.84 0.77 -34.43
N ASN A 166 16.15 1.70 -33.55
CA ASN A 166 17.52 2.15 -33.31
C ASN A 166 18.28 1.25 -32.30
N GLY A 167 17.60 0.28 -31.69
CA GLY A 167 18.20 -0.61 -30.68
C GLY A 167 18.12 -0.08 -29.25
N PHE A 168 17.39 1.01 -29.02
CA PHE A 168 17.16 1.65 -27.73
C PHE A 168 15.67 1.97 -27.57
N VAL A 169 15.22 2.11 -26.34
CA VAL A 169 13.83 2.53 -26.04
C VAL A 169 13.89 3.87 -25.30
N ASP A 170 13.47 4.95 -25.96
CA ASP A 170 13.51 6.29 -25.37
C ASP A 170 12.30 6.59 -24.45
N GLU A 171 12.37 7.70 -23.70
CA GLU A 171 11.30 8.10 -22.78
C GLU A 171 9.96 8.36 -23.52
N ALA A 172 10.01 8.86 -24.76
CA ALA A 172 8.82 9.15 -25.55
C ALA A 172 8.14 7.86 -26.04
N GLU A 173 8.91 6.84 -26.38
CA GLU A 173 8.44 5.50 -26.72
C GLU A 173 7.79 4.82 -25.52
N LEU A 174 8.39 4.91 -24.33
CA LEU A 174 7.78 4.42 -23.09
C LEU A 174 6.47 5.15 -22.76
N LYS A 175 6.43 6.48 -22.87
CA LYS A 175 5.20 7.28 -22.66
C LYS A 175 4.12 6.92 -23.67
N ARG A 176 4.48 6.68 -24.93
CA ARG A 176 3.55 6.21 -25.96
C ARG A 176 3.00 4.83 -25.62
N ALA A 177 3.87 3.89 -25.21
CA ALA A 177 3.47 2.55 -24.83
C ALA A 177 2.59 2.51 -23.56
N GLN A 178 2.80 3.44 -22.62
CA GLN A 178 1.96 3.57 -21.43
C GLN A 178 0.50 3.88 -21.77
N LEU A 179 0.26 4.59 -22.87
CA LEU A 179 -1.07 4.95 -23.36
C LEU A 179 -1.65 3.92 -24.35
N ASP A 180 -0.87 2.92 -24.74
CA ASP A 180 -1.29 1.87 -25.66
C ASP A 180 -2.07 0.76 -24.94
N LEU A 181 -3.38 0.71 -25.19
CA LEU A 181 -4.30 -0.29 -24.62
C LEU A 181 -4.01 -1.72 -25.10
N THR A 182 -3.19 -1.91 -26.14
CA THR A 182 -2.78 -3.24 -26.62
C THR A 182 -1.58 -3.82 -25.86
N VAL A 183 -0.96 -3.03 -24.97
CA VAL A 183 0.11 -3.50 -24.09
C VAL A 183 -0.52 -4.21 -22.88
N PRO A 184 -0.10 -5.45 -22.55
CA PRO A 184 -0.70 -6.20 -21.45
C PRO A 184 -0.44 -5.53 -20.08
N PRO A 185 -1.32 -5.74 -19.08
CA PRO A 185 -1.21 -5.11 -17.75
C PRO A 185 0.15 -5.30 -17.06
N GLU A 186 0.78 -6.47 -17.23
CA GLU A 186 2.09 -6.79 -16.67
C GLU A 186 3.18 -5.91 -17.30
N ALA A 187 3.15 -5.74 -18.62
CA ALA A 187 4.07 -4.85 -19.34
C ALA A 187 3.80 -3.38 -19.01
N GLN A 188 2.54 -2.99 -18.78
CA GLN A 188 2.19 -1.65 -18.30
C GLN A 188 2.84 -1.34 -16.95
N SER A 189 2.90 -2.31 -16.03
CA SER A 189 3.60 -2.14 -14.76
C SER A 189 5.12 -1.99 -14.94
N MET A 190 5.72 -2.74 -15.86
CA MET A 190 7.13 -2.60 -16.21
C MET A 190 7.42 -1.24 -16.85
N ILE A 191 6.56 -0.73 -17.73
CA ILE A 191 6.71 0.59 -18.37
C ILE A 191 6.68 1.71 -17.33
N ARG A 192 5.72 1.69 -16.38
CA ARG A 192 5.66 2.69 -15.31
C ARG A 192 6.91 2.68 -14.42
N TYR A 193 7.41 1.48 -14.12
CA TYR A 193 8.67 1.31 -13.41
C TYR A 193 9.88 1.88 -14.14
N LEU A 194 10.01 1.60 -15.44
CA LEU A 194 11.09 2.15 -16.26
C LEU A 194 10.96 3.67 -16.41
N LEU A 195 9.76 4.21 -16.56
CA LEU A 195 9.54 5.67 -16.59
C LEU A 195 9.92 6.34 -15.26
N TYR A 196 9.59 5.70 -14.12
CA TYR A 196 9.95 6.23 -12.81
C TYR A 196 11.47 6.28 -12.61
N HIS A 197 12.19 5.26 -13.09
CA HIS A 197 13.64 5.13 -12.93
C HIS A 197 14.44 5.49 -14.18
N TYR A 198 13.85 6.16 -15.17
CA TYR A 198 14.41 6.27 -16.54
C TYR A 198 15.90 6.62 -16.55
N PHE A 199 16.27 7.74 -15.92
CA PHE A 199 17.66 8.20 -15.86
C PHE A 199 18.59 7.29 -15.06
N ALA A 200 18.08 6.56 -14.08
CA ALA A 200 18.87 5.62 -13.29
C ALA A 200 19.11 4.30 -14.07
N VAL A 201 18.14 3.91 -14.90
CA VAL A 201 18.25 2.75 -15.80
C VAL A 201 19.24 3.07 -16.91
N GLU A 202 19.08 4.19 -17.61
CA GLU A 202 19.97 4.64 -18.71
C GLU A 202 21.44 4.75 -18.26
N LYS A 203 21.70 5.15 -17.01
CA LYS A 203 23.07 5.23 -16.47
C LYS A 203 23.63 3.91 -15.95
N ALA A 204 22.85 2.83 -15.98
CA ALA A 204 23.26 1.57 -15.36
C ALA A 204 24.27 0.80 -16.22
N SER A 205 24.34 1.07 -17.52
CA SER A 205 25.35 0.52 -18.42
C SER A 205 26.18 1.68 -19.02
N ASN A 206 27.43 1.81 -18.58
CA ASN A 206 28.39 2.75 -19.19
C ASN A 206 29.00 2.16 -20.47
N ASP A 207 28.21 1.51 -21.33
CA ASP A 207 28.68 0.92 -22.58
C ASP A 207 28.60 1.86 -23.78
N GLU A 208 28.08 3.08 -23.59
CA GLU A 208 28.14 4.16 -24.58
C GLU A 208 29.55 4.77 -24.67
N PHE A 209 30.39 4.19 -25.52
CA PHE A 209 31.62 4.83 -25.98
C PHE A 209 31.32 5.65 -27.24
N GLY A 210 30.85 6.90 -27.12
CA GLY A 210 30.55 7.74 -28.29
C GLY A 210 29.62 8.92 -28.05
N GLU A 211 28.99 9.41 -29.12
CA GLU A 211 27.86 10.35 -29.02
C GLU A 211 26.76 9.73 -28.17
N GLU A 212 26.27 10.47 -27.16
CA GLU A 212 25.24 10.01 -26.22
C GLU A 212 23.99 9.57 -26.99
N ILE A 213 23.71 8.26 -27.04
CA ILE A 213 22.48 7.74 -27.66
C ILE A 213 21.43 7.69 -26.55
N SER A 214 20.52 8.67 -26.52
CA SER A 214 19.47 8.70 -25.51
C SER A 214 18.54 7.49 -25.64
N GLY A 215 18.38 6.70 -24.58
CA GLY A 215 17.45 5.57 -24.54
C GLY A 215 17.90 4.40 -23.68
N LEU A 216 16.97 3.50 -23.38
CA LEU A 216 17.23 2.30 -22.59
C LEU A 216 17.61 1.13 -23.51
N SER A 217 18.81 0.61 -23.34
CA SER A 217 19.23 -0.64 -23.97
C SER A 217 18.78 -1.86 -23.15
N LYS A 218 18.93 -3.06 -23.74
CA LYS A 218 18.76 -4.33 -23.01
C LYS A 218 19.78 -4.50 -21.88
N ALA A 219 20.98 -3.92 -22.04
CA ALA A 219 22.04 -3.99 -21.03
C ALA A 219 21.72 -3.12 -19.82
N ASP A 220 21.19 -1.92 -20.04
CA ASP A 220 20.77 -0.97 -19.01
C ASP A 220 19.78 -1.59 -18.03
N VAL A 221 18.66 -2.12 -18.55
CA VAL A 221 17.62 -2.71 -17.71
C VAL A 221 18.17 -3.89 -16.90
N ARG A 222 18.99 -4.75 -17.52
CA ARG A 222 19.64 -5.88 -16.83
C ARG A 222 20.57 -5.41 -15.71
N ASN A 223 21.44 -4.44 -15.99
CA ASN A 223 22.41 -3.95 -15.02
C ASN A 223 21.70 -3.22 -13.86
N PHE A 224 20.68 -2.42 -14.19
CA PHE A 224 19.86 -1.75 -13.19
C PHE A 224 19.14 -2.76 -12.28
N GLN A 225 18.52 -3.81 -12.84
CA GLN A 225 17.87 -4.84 -12.04
C GLN A 225 18.84 -5.59 -11.12
N LYS A 226 20.04 -5.92 -11.61
CA LYS A 226 21.09 -6.54 -10.78
C LYS A 226 21.50 -5.61 -9.63
N ALA A 227 21.70 -4.33 -9.91
CA ALA A 227 22.05 -3.33 -8.90
C ALA A 227 20.92 -3.16 -7.87
N ALA A 228 19.68 -3.03 -8.31
CA ALA A 228 18.50 -2.91 -7.44
C ALA A 228 18.36 -4.12 -6.50
N LYS A 229 18.54 -5.35 -7.01
CA LYS A 229 18.53 -6.58 -6.18
C LYS A 229 19.66 -6.61 -5.14
N SER A 230 20.82 -6.03 -5.44
CA SER A 230 21.97 -6.00 -4.53
C SER A 230 21.91 -4.89 -3.47
N ASN A 231 21.27 -3.77 -3.78
CA ASN A 231 21.16 -2.61 -2.89
C ASN A 231 20.05 -2.75 -1.86
N TRP A 232 19.11 -3.66 -2.08
CA TRP A 232 18.07 -3.96 -1.11
C TRP A 232 18.66 -4.63 0.13
N LYS A 233 18.72 -3.88 1.24
CA LYS A 233 18.99 -4.42 2.57
C LYS A 233 17.78 -4.13 3.43
N ARG A 234 17.12 -5.18 3.89
CA ARG A 234 16.11 -5.11 4.96
C ARG A 234 16.67 -4.25 6.09
N LEU A 235 15.88 -3.32 6.62
CA LEU A 235 16.26 -2.58 7.83
C LEU A 235 16.72 -3.63 8.85
N LYS A 236 17.98 -3.51 9.30
CA LYS A 236 18.54 -4.49 10.23
C LYS A 236 17.74 -4.39 11.53
N GLU A 237 17.15 -5.51 11.93
CA GLU A 237 16.56 -5.72 13.25
C GLU A 237 17.59 -5.48 14.37
#